data_AF-A0A3P7KDH7-F1
#
_entry.id   AF-A0A3P7KDH7-F1
#
_cell.length_a   1.000
_cell.length_b   1.000
_cell.length_c   1.000
_cell.angle_alpha   90.00
_cell.angle_beta   90.00
_cell.angle_gamma   90.00
#
_symmetry.space_group_name_H-M   'P 1'
#
loop_
_entity.id
_entity.type
_entity.pdbx_description
1 polymer ?
#
loop_
_entity_poly.entity_id
_entity_poly.type
_entity_poly.pdbx_seq_one_letter_code
_entity_poly.pdbx_strand_id
1 'polypeptide(L)'
;MLFGYDTVRLSWGYALRRATAIGLLNFYLNIGRYPRVMCWNLQFDYRSSSSRFLKGFRHRTPLDRHYDLPDDVEPPCGRLMKAVWKLVRSELQLRAYDRATAALCILKRRLPIFDDRTLCEDVLVSTKPKYTAVANYLNKLSLLNISILSEMNWFLKTAEMARVYGIQFYE
;
A
#
# COMPACT_ATOMS: atom_id res chain seq x y z
N MET A 1 -1.20 -5.30 10.28
CA MET A 1 -0.41 -5.03 9.05
C MET A 1 -1.25 -4.18 8.13
N LEU A 2 -0.62 -3.45 7.22
CA LEU A 2 -1.26 -2.69 6.16
C LEU A 2 -0.92 -3.37 4.83
N PHE A 3 -1.95 -3.60 4.03
CA PHE A 3 -1.79 -4.15 2.70
C PHE A 3 -2.38 -3.20 1.67
N GLY A 4 -1.84 -3.26 0.48
CA GLY A 4 -2.38 -2.63 -0.71
C GLY A 4 -1.83 -3.37 -1.91
N TYR A 5 -2.58 -3.41 -3.01
CA TYR A 5 -2.08 -4.13 -4.19
C TYR A 5 -0.75 -3.50 -4.65
N ASP A 6 -0.79 -2.20 -4.95
CA ASP A 6 0.36 -1.32 -5.17
C ASP A 6 0.38 -0.23 -4.08
N THR A 7 1.30 -0.36 -3.13
CA THR A 7 1.44 0.55 -1.98
C THR A 7 2.13 1.85 -2.32
N VAL A 8 2.89 1.93 -3.41
CA VAL A 8 3.67 3.13 -3.77
C VAL A 8 2.82 4.07 -4.60
N ARG A 9 2.26 3.57 -5.71
CA ARG A 9 1.64 4.42 -6.72
C ARG A 9 0.19 4.75 -6.41
N LEU A 10 -0.60 3.75 -6.00
CA LEU A 10 -2.07 3.83 -6.02
C LEU A 10 -2.74 3.82 -4.64
N SER A 11 -2.27 3.00 -3.69
CA SER A 11 -2.94 2.85 -2.39
C SER A 11 -2.35 3.75 -1.31
N TRP A 12 -1.54 3.22 -0.41
CA TRP A 12 -1.01 3.96 0.75
C TRP A 12 -0.17 5.16 0.34
N GLY A 13 0.71 5.02 -0.64
CA GLY A 13 1.55 6.10 -1.14
C GLY A 13 0.74 7.24 -1.77
N TYR A 14 -0.40 6.94 -2.42
CA TYR A 14 -1.32 7.98 -2.88
C TYR A 14 -2.00 8.68 -1.68
N ALA A 15 -2.54 7.90 -0.74
CA ALA A 15 -3.20 8.44 0.45
C ALA A 15 -2.28 9.35 1.27
N LEU A 16 -1.02 8.95 1.48
CA LEU A 16 -0.02 9.75 2.18
C LEU A 16 0.31 11.05 1.45
N ARG A 17 0.56 10.99 0.14
CA ARG A 17 0.82 12.17 -0.69
C ARG A 17 -0.36 13.15 -0.69
N ARG A 18 -1.60 12.63 -0.76
CA ARG A 18 -2.81 13.45 -0.70
C ARG A 18 -3.05 14.06 0.68
N ALA A 19 -2.80 13.32 1.76
CA ALA A 19 -2.89 13.85 3.11
C ALA A 19 -1.94 15.04 3.30
N THR A 20 -0.70 14.94 2.81
CA THR A 20 0.23 16.07 2.86
C THR A 20 -0.19 17.24 1.98
N ALA A 21 -0.73 16.98 0.79
CA ALA A 21 -1.20 18.03 -0.11
C ALA A 21 -2.40 18.82 0.45
N ILE A 22 -3.24 18.18 1.26
CA ILE A 22 -4.41 18.80 1.91
C ILE A 22 -4.03 19.41 3.28
N GLY A 23 -2.77 19.28 3.72
CA GLY A 23 -2.28 19.84 4.99
C GLY A 23 -2.53 18.97 6.23
N LEU A 24 -2.93 17.70 6.06
CA LEU A 24 -3.15 16.74 7.15
C LEU A 24 -1.82 16.10 7.58
N LEU A 25 -0.92 16.90 8.15
CA LEU A 25 0.45 16.51 8.52
C LEU A 25 0.50 15.37 9.56
N ASN A 26 -0.50 15.29 10.43
CA ASN A 26 -0.59 14.27 11.47
C ASN A 26 -1.18 12.93 10.97
N PHE A 27 -1.61 12.83 9.71
CA PHE A 27 -2.22 11.61 9.18
C PHE A 27 -1.34 10.38 9.38
N TYR A 28 -0.06 10.49 9.03
CA TYR A 28 0.91 9.39 9.15
C TYR A 28 1.13 8.96 10.62
N LEU A 29 1.03 9.91 11.57
CA LEU A 29 1.17 9.65 13.00
C LEU A 29 -0.07 8.96 13.56
N ASN A 30 -1.25 9.45 13.18
CA ASN A 30 -2.54 8.96 13.66
C ASN A 30 -2.80 7.51 13.23
N ILE A 31 -2.30 7.11 12.07
CA ILE A 31 -2.39 5.71 11.61
C ILE A 31 -1.30 4.81 12.19
N GLY A 32 -0.36 5.34 12.99
CA GLY A 32 0.64 4.55 13.72
C GLY A 32 0.02 3.70 14.84
N ARG A 33 0.83 2.87 15.50
CA ARG A 33 0.45 2.21 16.76
C ARG A 33 0.77 3.05 18.00
N TYR A 34 1.75 3.94 17.90
CA TYR A 34 2.16 4.82 18.99
C TYR A 34 2.48 6.22 18.43
N PRO A 35 2.21 7.29 19.20
CA PRO A 35 2.54 8.65 18.80
C PRO A 35 4.06 8.83 18.70
N ARG A 36 4.55 9.43 17.59
CA ARG A 36 6.00 9.71 17.36
C ARG A 36 6.53 10.85 18.26
N VAL A 37 6.39 10.76 19.57
CA VAL A 37 7.30 11.47 20.48
C VAL A 37 8.53 10.60 20.76
N MET A 38 8.40 9.26 20.67
CA MET A 38 9.45 8.29 21.02
C MET A 38 10.33 7.81 19.83
N CYS A 39 9.79 7.77 18.60
CA CYS A 39 10.51 7.20 17.45
C CYS A 39 11.66 8.08 16.92
N TRP A 40 11.69 9.37 17.30
CA TRP A 40 12.79 10.27 16.98
C TRP A 40 14.01 10.02 17.87
N ASN A 41 13.88 9.35 19.02
CA ASN A 41 15.02 9.13 19.93
C ASN A 41 15.65 7.74 19.81
N LEU A 42 14.95 6.76 19.21
CA LEU A 42 15.48 5.39 19.02
C LEU A 42 16.18 5.17 17.67
N GLN A 43 16.28 6.20 16.83
CA GLN A 43 16.97 6.15 15.53
C GLN A 43 18.11 7.19 15.42
N PHE A 44 18.53 7.74 16.57
CA PHE A 44 19.67 8.65 16.71
C PHE A 44 20.85 7.94 17.39
N ASP A 45 21.18 6.72 16.96
CA ASP A 45 22.53 6.19 17.16
C ASP A 45 23.23 6.04 15.81
N TYR A 46 24.01 7.08 15.50
CA TYR A 46 25.26 7.12 14.74
C TYR A 46 25.60 5.94 13.80
N ARG A 47 25.12 6.02 12.55
CA ARG A 47 25.97 5.99 11.34
C ARG A 47 25.12 6.19 10.08
N SER A 48 25.52 7.17 9.29
CA SER A 48 25.02 7.46 7.93
C SER A 48 23.82 8.42 7.83
N SER A 49 24.20 9.68 7.62
CA SER A 49 23.61 10.57 6.63
C SER A 49 22.08 10.72 6.60
N SER A 50 21.68 11.86 7.18
CA SER A 50 20.59 12.69 6.67
C SER A 50 19.19 12.07 6.72
N SER A 51 18.41 12.58 7.67
CA SER A 51 16.95 12.78 7.58
C SER A 51 16.45 12.87 6.12
N ARG A 52 16.17 11.73 5.49
CA ARG A 52 15.54 11.62 4.17
C ARG A 52 14.03 11.75 4.28
N PHE A 53 13.47 11.42 5.45
CA PHE A 53 12.04 11.36 5.66
C PHE A 53 11.37 12.73 5.68
N LEU A 54 11.88 13.68 6.47
CA LEU A 54 11.31 15.04 6.51
C LEU A 54 11.87 15.94 5.39
N LYS A 55 13.05 15.67 4.83
CA LYS A 55 13.54 16.38 3.63
C LYS A 55 12.77 15.99 2.37
N GLY A 56 12.36 14.72 2.23
CA GLY A 56 11.55 14.25 1.09
C GLY A 56 10.17 14.89 1.02
N PHE A 57 9.58 15.23 2.17
CA PHE A 57 8.29 15.94 2.24
C PHE A 57 8.39 17.47 2.25
N ARG A 58 9.54 18.07 2.61
CA ARG A 58 9.70 19.55 2.69
C ARG A 58 10.46 20.21 1.55
N HIS A 59 11.29 19.50 0.80
CA HIS A 59 11.99 20.08 -0.35
C HIS A 59 12.12 19.07 -1.48
N ARG A 60 11.05 18.92 -2.27
CA ARG A 60 11.17 18.86 -3.72
C ARG A 60 9.93 19.52 -4.32
N THR A 61 10.22 20.53 -5.13
CA THR A 61 9.38 21.23 -6.10
C THR A 61 8.59 20.25 -6.99
N PRO A 62 7.59 20.74 -7.76
CA PRO A 62 6.35 20.03 -8.13
C PRO A 62 6.56 18.62 -8.67
N LEU A 63 5.75 17.67 -8.17
CA LEU A 63 4.95 16.65 -8.88
C LEU A 63 5.19 16.30 -10.38
N ASP A 64 6.39 16.44 -10.94
CA ASP A 64 6.57 16.47 -12.41
C ASP A 64 7.34 15.28 -13.00
N ARG A 65 7.58 14.23 -12.22
CA ARG A 65 8.05 12.95 -12.77
C ARG A 65 7.25 11.81 -12.21
N HIS A 66 6.32 11.32 -13.03
CA HIS A 66 5.42 10.20 -12.75
C HIS A 66 6.17 8.88 -12.39
N TYR A 67 7.50 8.83 -12.55
CA TYR A 67 8.34 7.64 -12.41
C TYR A 67 9.44 7.73 -11.34
N ASP A 68 9.70 8.88 -10.73
CA ASP A 68 10.74 9.02 -9.68
C ASP A 68 10.16 8.73 -8.28
N LEU A 69 9.39 7.64 -8.16
CA LEU A 69 8.81 7.20 -6.91
C LEU A 69 9.78 6.25 -6.17
N PRO A 70 9.83 6.28 -4.83
CA PRO A 70 10.64 5.34 -4.07
C PRO A 70 10.16 3.91 -4.31
N ASP A 71 11.09 2.94 -4.28
CA ASP A 71 10.76 1.52 -4.47
C ASP A 71 9.74 1.02 -3.45
N ASP A 72 9.78 1.56 -2.23
CA ASP A 72 8.86 1.25 -1.14
C ASP A 72 8.45 2.51 -0.37
N VAL A 73 7.26 2.43 0.22
CA VAL A 73 6.76 3.44 1.16
C VAL A 73 7.08 2.98 2.57
N GLU A 74 7.68 3.83 3.41
CA GLU A 74 7.94 3.42 4.80
C GLU A 74 6.62 3.24 5.57
N PRO A 75 6.47 2.14 6.32
CA PRO A 75 5.26 1.86 7.06
C PRO A 75 5.09 2.79 8.27
N PRO A 76 3.84 3.14 8.63
CA PRO A 76 3.58 3.84 9.88
C PRO A 76 4.17 3.10 11.09
N CYS A 77 4.60 3.87 12.09
CA CYS A 77 5.28 3.33 13.28
C CYS A 77 4.53 2.17 13.93
N GLY A 78 5.23 1.07 14.18
CA GLY A 78 4.68 -0.14 14.78
C GLY A 78 3.74 -0.94 13.86
N ARG A 79 3.61 -0.57 12.59
CA ARG A 79 2.89 -1.35 11.58
C ARG A 79 3.86 -1.86 10.54
N LEU A 80 3.48 -2.96 9.91
CA LEU A 80 4.16 -3.48 8.72
C LEU A 80 3.30 -3.15 7.52
N MET A 81 3.93 -2.74 6.43
CA MET A 81 3.25 -2.46 5.16
C MET A 81 3.89 -3.30 4.06
N LYS A 82 3.07 -4.03 3.31
CA LYS A 82 3.54 -4.88 2.20
C LYS A 82 2.65 -4.69 0.98
N ALA A 83 3.29 -4.62 -0.20
CA ALA A 83 2.61 -4.58 -1.48
C ALA A 83 2.27 -6.00 -1.95
N VAL A 84 1.00 -6.27 -2.22
CA VAL A 84 0.55 -7.61 -2.62
C VAL A 84 1.21 -8.04 -3.93
N TRP A 85 1.38 -7.14 -4.90
CA TRP A 85 2.02 -7.52 -6.17
C TRP A 85 3.48 -7.96 -5.98
N LYS A 86 4.21 -7.39 -5.00
CA LYS A 86 5.57 -7.81 -4.68
C LYS A 86 5.60 -9.20 -4.04
N LEU A 87 4.64 -9.47 -3.15
CA LEU A 87 4.47 -10.80 -2.53
C LEU A 87 4.08 -11.86 -3.57
N VAL A 88 3.21 -11.51 -4.53
CA VAL A 88 2.88 -12.38 -5.65
C VAL A 88 4.12 -12.65 -6.50
N ARG A 89 4.92 -11.61 -6.80
CA ARG A 89 6.15 -11.72 -7.61
C ARG A 89 7.25 -12.55 -6.95
N SER A 90 7.36 -12.53 -5.62
CA SER A 90 8.37 -13.35 -4.93
C SER A 90 8.05 -14.84 -4.95
N GLU A 91 6.77 -15.20 -5.03
CA GLU A 91 6.29 -16.59 -4.89
C GLU A 91 5.90 -17.23 -6.23
N LEU A 92 5.45 -16.44 -7.20
CA LEU A 92 4.86 -16.93 -8.45
C LEU A 92 5.47 -16.24 -9.66
N GLN A 93 5.79 -17.03 -10.68
CA GLN A 93 6.23 -16.51 -11.98
C GLN A 93 5.02 -16.25 -12.87
N LEU A 94 4.56 -15.00 -12.91
CA LEU A 94 3.47 -14.55 -13.79
C LEU A 94 4.01 -13.74 -14.97
N ARG A 95 3.28 -13.76 -16.10
CA ARG A 95 3.59 -12.93 -17.28
C ARG A 95 3.44 -11.44 -16.98
N ALA A 96 2.46 -11.09 -16.16
CA ALA A 96 2.20 -9.74 -15.68
C ALA A 96 1.69 -9.80 -14.24
N TYR A 97 2.03 -8.79 -13.44
CA TYR A 97 1.67 -8.69 -12.02
C TYR A 97 0.55 -7.68 -11.79
N ASP A 98 -0.34 -7.54 -12.77
CA ASP A 98 -1.55 -6.75 -12.62
C ASP A 98 -2.57 -7.49 -11.76
N ARG A 99 -3.43 -6.73 -11.07
CA ARG A 99 -4.42 -7.29 -10.14
C ARG A 99 -5.35 -8.30 -10.80
N ALA A 100 -5.78 -8.04 -12.03
CA ALA A 100 -6.63 -8.94 -12.78
C ALA A 100 -5.91 -10.24 -13.14
N THR A 101 -4.65 -10.17 -13.57
CA THR A 101 -3.82 -11.33 -13.88
C THR A 101 -3.55 -12.18 -12.63
N ALA A 102 -3.17 -11.54 -11.52
CA ALA A 102 -2.97 -12.24 -10.25
C ALA A 102 -4.27 -12.91 -9.76
N ALA A 103 -5.42 -12.22 -9.84
CA ALA A 103 -6.72 -12.80 -9.48
C ALA A 103 -7.09 -14.00 -10.36
N LEU A 104 -6.87 -13.91 -11.67
CA LEU A 104 -7.16 -15.00 -12.59
C LEU A 104 -6.25 -16.21 -12.36
N CYS A 105 -4.95 -15.97 -12.15
CA CYS A 105 -3.98 -17.05 -11.97
C CYS A 105 -4.10 -17.74 -10.61
N ILE A 106 -4.33 -16.98 -9.54
CA ILE A 106 -4.34 -17.48 -8.15
C ILE A 106 -5.74 -17.91 -7.74
N LEU A 107 -6.72 -17.00 -7.81
CA LEU A 107 -8.10 -17.28 -7.36
C LEU A 107 -8.94 -18.05 -8.39
N LYS A 108 -8.43 -18.23 -9.61
CA LYS A 108 -9.17 -18.80 -10.76
C LYS A 108 -10.47 -18.06 -11.07
N ARG A 109 -10.50 -16.74 -10.81
CA ARG A 109 -11.68 -15.87 -11.00
C ARG A 109 -11.32 -14.66 -11.86
N ARG A 110 -12.24 -14.28 -12.77
CA ARG A 110 -12.10 -13.04 -13.55
C ARG A 110 -12.52 -11.84 -12.70
N LEU A 111 -11.69 -10.80 -12.73
CA LEU A 111 -11.98 -9.53 -12.09
C LEU A 111 -12.56 -8.55 -13.12
N PRO A 112 -13.80 -8.04 -12.95
CA PRO A 112 -14.26 -6.91 -13.75
C PRO A 112 -13.40 -5.68 -13.41
N ILE A 113 -12.78 -5.11 -14.43
CA ILE A 113 -11.99 -3.88 -14.32
C ILE A 113 -12.89 -2.75 -14.81
N PHE A 114 -13.16 -1.77 -13.96
CA PHE A 114 -13.80 -0.53 -14.39
C PHE A 114 -12.72 0.50 -14.72
N ASP A 115 -12.97 1.28 -15.76
CA ASP A 115 -12.09 2.39 -16.13
C ASP A 115 -12.22 3.53 -15.11
N ASP A 116 -11.10 4.20 -14.82
CA ASP A 116 -11.04 5.28 -13.84
C ASP A 116 -11.97 6.43 -14.25
N ARG A 117 -12.12 6.69 -15.56
CA ARG A 117 -13.03 7.73 -16.09
C ARG A 117 -14.48 7.40 -15.78
N THR A 118 -14.90 6.16 -16.04
CA THR A 118 -16.26 5.70 -15.75
C THR A 118 -16.57 5.80 -14.26
N LEU A 119 -15.61 5.42 -13.39
CA LEU A 119 -15.77 5.57 -11.94
C LEU A 119 -15.89 7.04 -11.52
N CYS A 120 -15.10 7.94 -12.13
CA CYS A 120 -15.20 9.38 -11.86
C CYS A 120 -16.54 9.97 -12.33
N GLU A 121 -17.02 9.61 -13.52
CA GLU A 121 -18.30 10.05 -14.06
C GLU A 121 -19.48 9.63 -13.16
N ASP A 122 -19.49 8.37 -12.72
CA ASP A 122 -20.53 7.82 -11.84
C ASP A 122 -20.59 8.52 -10.47
N VAL A 123 -19.49 9.12 -10.01
CA VAL A 123 -19.37 9.79 -8.71
C VAL A 123 -19.58 11.31 -8.80
N LEU A 124 -18.95 11.96 -9.78
CA LEU A 124 -18.83 13.42 -9.83
C LEU A 124 -19.77 14.10 -10.83
N VAL A 125 -20.15 13.40 -11.91
CA VAL A 125 -20.84 14.01 -13.05
C VAL A 125 -22.31 13.58 -13.12
N SER A 126 -22.60 12.34 -12.71
CA SER A 126 -23.95 11.78 -12.78
C SER A 126 -24.97 12.56 -11.95
N THR A 127 -26.15 12.80 -12.53
CA THR A 127 -27.30 13.44 -11.87
C THR A 127 -27.78 12.64 -10.64
N LYS A 128 -27.52 11.32 -10.63
CA LYS A 128 -27.74 10.45 -9.47
C LYS A 128 -26.41 9.71 -9.20
N PRO A 129 -25.56 10.27 -8.33
CA PRO A 129 -24.23 9.70 -8.09
C PRO A 129 -24.35 8.31 -7.46
N LYS A 130 -23.64 7.33 -8.05
CA LYS A 130 -23.72 5.92 -7.66
C LYS A 130 -22.68 5.55 -6.60
N TYR A 131 -22.59 6.33 -5.52
CA TYR A 131 -21.58 6.14 -4.47
C TYR A 131 -21.54 4.70 -3.92
N THR A 132 -22.70 4.08 -3.74
CA THR A 132 -22.82 2.71 -3.22
C THR A 132 -22.21 1.67 -4.17
N ALA A 133 -22.40 1.82 -5.48
CA ALA A 133 -21.83 0.92 -6.48
C ALA A 133 -20.31 1.02 -6.50
N VAL A 134 -19.77 2.25 -6.47
CA VAL A 134 -18.32 2.49 -6.45
C VAL A 134 -17.71 2.01 -5.12
N ALA A 135 -18.33 2.30 -3.98
CA ALA A 135 -17.88 1.79 -2.69
C ALA A 135 -17.87 0.26 -2.65
N ASN A 136 -18.90 -0.39 -3.17
CA ASN A 136 -18.96 -1.85 -3.29
C ASN A 136 -17.85 -2.40 -4.19
N TYR A 137 -17.52 -1.70 -5.28
CA TYR A 137 -16.40 -2.08 -6.14
C TYR A 137 -15.06 -1.97 -5.41
N LEU A 138 -14.80 -0.85 -4.72
CA LEU A 138 -13.58 -0.66 -3.94
C LEU A 138 -13.44 -1.70 -2.81
N ASN A 139 -14.54 -2.04 -2.14
CA ASN A 139 -14.57 -3.10 -1.14
C ASN A 139 -14.30 -4.48 -1.73
N LYS A 140 -14.79 -4.75 -2.95
CA LYS A 140 -14.43 -5.99 -3.67
C LYS A 140 -12.93 -6.04 -3.98
N LEU A 141 -12.33 -4.92 -4.37
CA LEU A 141 -10.89 -4.84 -4.62
C LEU A 141 -10.06 -5.04 -3.35
N SER A 142 -10.49 -4.51 -2.21
CA SER A 142 -9.80 -4.71 -0.93
C SER A 142 -9.92 -6.15 -0.45
N LEU A 143 -11.10 -6.76 -0.56
CA LEU A 143 -11.32 -8.17 -0.24
C LEU A 143 -10.46 -9.08 -1.12
N LEU A 144 -10.37 -8.80 -2.43
CA LEU A 144 -9.57 -9.56 -3.37
C LEU A 144 -8.09 -9.59 -2.98
N ASN A 145 -7.54 -8.49 -2.47
CA ASN A 145 -6.15 -8.46 -1.97
C ASN A 145 -5.95 -9.47 -0.83
N ILE A 146 -6.90 -9.55 0.09
CA ILE A 146 -6.86 -10.50 1.22
C ILE A 146 -7.02 -11.93 0.70
N SER A 147 -7.97 -12.17 -0.21
CA SER A 147 -8.19 -13.48 -0.82
C SER A 147 -6.95 -13.99 -1.53
N ILE A 148 -6.23 -13.15 -2.29
CA ILE A 148 -4.98 -13.54 -2.95
C ILE A 148 -3.95 -14.03 -1.92
N LEU A 149 -3.72 -13.25 -0.85
CA LEU A 149 -2.76 -13.61 0.18
C LEU A 149 -3.17 -14.87 0.96
N SER A 150 -4.47 -15.07 1.14
CA SER A 150 -5.04 -16.26 1.77
C SER A 150 -4.81 -17.51 0.92
N GLU A 151 -5.14 -17.48 -0.38
CA GLU A 151 -4.93 -18.62 -1.28
C GLU A 151 -3.45 -18.99 -1.45
N MET A 152 -2.55 -18.02 -1.37
CA MET A 152 -1.11 -18.27 -1.37
C MET A 152 -0.59 -18.87 -0.06
N ASN A 153 -1.44 -18.96 0.97
CA ASN A 153 -1.07 -19.30 2.36
C ASN A 153 0.09 -18.45 2.88
N TRP A 154 0.17 -17.18 2.46
CA TRP A 154 1.31 -16.32 2.75
C TRP A 154 1.48 -16.09 4.25
N PHE A 155 0.38 -15.78 4.96
CA PHE A 155 0.43 -15.51 6.40
C PHE A 155 1.00 -16.69 7.22
N LEU A 156 0.51 -17.90 6.96
CA LEU A 156 0.93 -19.10 7.69
C LEU A 156 2.39 -19.41 7.41
N LYS A 157 2.79 -19.40 6.13
CA LYS A 157 4.18 -19.64 5.72
C LYS A 157 5.13 -18.62 6.36
N THR A 158 4.83 -17.32 6.24
CA THR A 158 5.70 -16.27 6.81
C THR A 158 5.74 -16.34 8.34
N ALA A 159 4.63 -16.66 9.01
CA ALA A 159 4.60 -16.82 10.46
C ALA A 159 5.46 -18.02 10.92
N GLU A 160 5.33 -19.16 10.25
CA GLU A 160 6.13 -20.34 10.56
C GLU A 160 7.61 -20.11 10.28
N MET A 161 7.96 -19.48 9.16
CA MET A 161 9.35 -19.11 8.85
C MET A 161 9.93 -18.20 9.95
N ALA A 162 9.21 -17.15 10.34
CA ALA A 162 9.65 -16.25 11.41
C ALA A 162 9.87 -16.99 12.74
N ARG A 163 8.94 -17.90 13.09
CA ARG A 163 9.01 -18.72 14.31
C ARG A 163 10.20 -19.69 14.28
N VAL A 164 10.45 -20.34 13.15
CA VAL A 164 11.52 -21.34 13.00
C VAL A 164 12.90 -20.71 12.98
N TYR A 165 13.07 -19.60 12.25
CA TYR A 165 14.37 -18.91 12.18
C TYR A 165 14.64 -18.00 13.38
N GLY A 166 13.64 -17.73 14.22
CA GLY A 166 13.77 -16.78 15.33
C GLY A 166 13.95 -15.33 14.86
N ILE A 167 13.46 -15.00 13.66
CA ILE A 167 13.57 -13.68 13.04
C ILE A 167 12.27 -12.89 13.19
N GLN A 168 12.32 -11.60 12.93
CA GLN A 168 11.11 -10.79 12.93
C GLN A 168 10.26 -11.09 11.68
N PHE A 169 8.93 -10.99 11.79
CA PHE A 169 8.01 -11.23 10.67
C PHE A 169 8.25 -10.32 9.44
N TYR A 170 8.93 -9.18 9.62
CA TYR A 170 9.16 -8.22 8.54
C TYR A 170 10.38 -8.53 7.66
N GLU A 171 11.39 -9.17 8.24
CA GLU A 171 12.66 -9.55 7.60
C GLU A 171 12.41 -10.54 6.45
#